data_AF-A0A1I3TCU8-F1
#
_entry.id   AF-A0A1I3TCU8-F1
#
_cell.length_a   1.000
_cell.length_b   1.000
_cell.length_c   1.000
_cell.angle_alpha   90.00
_cell.angle_beta   90.00
_cell.angle_gamma   90.00
#
_symmetry.space_group_name_H-M   'P 1'
#
loop_
_entity.id
_entity.type
_entity.pdbx_description
1 polymer ?
#
loop_
_entity_poly.entity_id
_entity_poly.type
_entity_poly.pdbx_seq_one_letter_code
_entity_poly.pdbx_strand_id
1 'polypeptide(L)'
;MALPMTFTPQEAAAYAAEGCLEEWVHLFLKTAGGNLPFSDGLKLQKRYWAGPVLLPLGELERCCGPEPEMEFRNPLDSWNAHVAELEAVLREGWAYPPLIAQAVDGKLSIRDGNHRHEALRRTGASSCWTIVWGSESREELAPWAGRGLDEAAGQ
;
A
#
# COMPACT_ATOMS: atom_id res chain seq x y z
N MET A 1 13.61 21.89 -11.55
CA MET A 1 12.74 20.90 -12.23
C MET A 1 12.71 19.68 -11.34
N ALA A 2 11.62 19.43 -10.63
CA ALA A 2 11.43 18.15 -9.94
C ALA A 2 11.27 17.09 -11.03
N LEU A 3 12.04 16.00 -10.94
CA LEU A 3 11.80 14.84 -11.78
C LEU A 3 10.36 14.36 -11.55
N PRO A 4 9.63 13.91 -12.59
CA PRO A 4 8.29 13.37 -12.39
C PRO A 4 8.35 12.19 -11.42
N MET A 5 7.55 12.27 -10.34
CA MET A 5 7.44 11.20 -9.35
C MET A 5 7.00 9.91 -10.03
N THR A 6 7.66 8.80 -9.70
CA THR A 6 7.36 7.48 -10.30
C THR A 6 6.52 6.60 -9.39
N PHE A 7 6.40 6.98 -8.12
CA PHE A 7 5.68 6.28 -7.07
C PHE A 7 6.08 4.80 -6.97
N THR A 8 7.39 4.56 -6.88
CA THR A 8 7.96 3.21 -6.72
C THR A 8 8.30 2.91 -5.25
N PRO A 9 8.48 1.64 -4.87
CA PRO A 9 8.96 1.28 -3.54
C PRO A 9 10.33 1.91 -3.22
N GLN A 10 11.22 2.02 -4.20
CA GLN A 10 12.54 2.64 -4.03
C GLN A 10 12.43 4.14 -3.73
N GLU A 11 11.53 4.84 -4.42
CA GLU A 11 11.25 6.25 -4.15
C GLU A 11 10.62 6.45 -2.77
N ALA A 12 9.64 5.61 -2.40
CA ALA A 12 9.03 5.65 -1.07
C ALA A 12 10.08 5.39 0.04
N ALA A 13 11.02 4.47 -0.18
CA ALA A 13 12.11 4.22 0.76
C ALA A 13 13.09 5.39 0.88
N ALA A 14 13.39 6.09 -0.21
CA ALA A 14 14.20 7.31 -0.17
C ALA A 14 13.51 8.40 0.67
N TYR A 15 12.20 8.59 0.50
CA TYR A 15 11.43 9.50 1.36
C TYR A 15 11.41 9.06 2.82
N ALA A 16 11.33 7.75 3.10
CA ALA A 16 11.36 7.22 4.45
C ALA A 16 12.71 7.46 5.15
N ALA A 17 13.83 7.31 4.43
CA ALA A 17 15.18 7.56 4.95
C ALA A 17 15.36 9.03 5.40
N GLU A 18 14.71 9.96 4.72
CA GLU A 18 14.71 11.40 5.05
C GLU A 18 13.60 11.78 6.07
N GLY A 19 12.83 10.82 6.56
CA GLY A 19 11.72 11.09 7.49
C GLY A 19 10.47 11.72 6.85
N CYS A 20 10.39 11.71 5.51
CA CYS A 20 9.33 12.34 4.71
C CYS A 20 8.29 11.34 4.15
N LEU A 21 8.17 10.14 4.70
CA LEU A 21 7.27 9.10 4.17
C LEU A 21 5.79 9.56 4.10
N GLU A 22 5.34 10.35 5.07
CA GLU A 22 3.98 10.94 5.07
C GLU A 22 3.75 11.86 3.86
N GLU A 23 4.75 12.65 3.49
CA GLU A 23 4.69 13.52 2.31
C GLU A 23 4.54 12.69 1.03
N TRP A 24 5.33 11.62 0.90
CA TRP A 24 5.22 10.69 -0.22
C TRP A 24 3.81 10.11 -0.34
N VAL A 25 3.22 9.68 0.78
CA VAL A 25 1.84 9.14 0.82
C VAL A 25 0.84 10.19 0.34
N HIS A 26 0.92 11.43 0.83
CA HIS A 26 0.01 12.48 0.39
C HIS A 26 0.19 12.85 -1.08
N LEU A 27 1.43 12.90 -1.59
CA LEU A 27 1.69 13.15 -3.00
C LEU A 27 1.07 12.06 -3.87
N PHE A 28 1.27 10.79 -3.51
CA PHE A 28 0.68 9.65 -4.22
C PHE A 28 -0.84 9.73 -4.23
N LEU A 29 -1.47 9.85 -3.06
CA LEU A 29 -2.94 9.85 -2.93
C LEU A 29 -3.59 11.03 -3.65
N LYS A 30 -2.93 12.19 -3.74
CA LYS A 30 -3.46 13.37 -4.46
C LYS A 30 -3.23 13.31 -5.97
N THR A 31 -2.37 12.42 -6.45
CA THR A 31 -1.98 12.34 -7.86
C THR A 31 -2.26 10.93 -8.42
N ALA A 32 -1.25 10.08 -8.56
CA ALA A 32 -1.35 8.77 -9.20
C ALA A 32 -2.34 7.82 -8.52
N GLY A 33 -2.49 7.91 -7.18
CA GLY A 33 -3.44 7.10 -6.42
C GLY A 33 -4.89 7.60 -6.51
N GLY A 34 -5.11 8.88 -6.83
CA GLY A 34 -6.44 9.44 -7.06
C GLY A 34 -7.41 9.37 -5.87
N ASN A 35 -6.92 9.30 -4.63
CA ASN A 35 -7.70 9.08 -3.42
C ASN A 35 -7.57 10.28 -2.43
N LEU A 36 -8.02 11.45 -2.90
CA LEU A 36 -8.01 12.69 -2.14
C LEU A 36 -8.76 12.59 -0.79
N PRO A 37 -9.94 11.95 -0.68
CA PRO A 37 -10.64 11.80 0.60
C PRO A 37 -9.81 11.03 1.63
N PHE A 38 -9.07 9.99 1.23
CA PHE A 38 -8.21 9.26 2.14
C PHE A 38 -7.02 10.13 2.61
N SER A 39 -6.41 10.89 1.71
CA SER A 39 -5.37 11.87 2.08
C SER A 39 -5.91 12.89 3.09
N ASP A 40 -7.13 13.39 2.94
CA ASP A 40 -7.68 14.36 3.88
C ASP A 40 -8.06 13.73 5.22
N GLY A 41 -8.58 12.50 5.23
CA GLY A 41 -8.84 11.73 6.45
C GLY A 41 -7.58 11.42 7.27
N LEU A 42 -6.45 11.18 6.59
CA LEU A 42 -5.17 10.96 7.26
C LEU A 42 -4.71 12.18 8.08
N LYS A 43 -5.00 13.40 7.61
CA LYS A 43 -4.60 14.67 8.27
C LYS A 43 -5.44 15.02 9.50
N LEU A 44 -6.55 14.33 9.75
CA LEU A 44 -7.44 14.63 10.87
C LEU A 44 -6.78 14.41 12.24
N GLN A 45 -5.72 13.60 12.30
CA GLN A 45 -4.89 13.41 13.47
C GLN A 45 -3.48 13.00 13.07
N LYS A 46 -2.55 13.07 14.03
CA LYS A 46 -1.18 12.59 13.83
C LYS A 46 -1.18 11.10 13.48
N ARG A 47 -0.31 10.72 12.54
CA ARG A 47 -0.08 9.34 12.12
C ARG A 47 1.36 8.93 12.40
N TYR A 48 1.56 7.64 12.62
CA TYR A 48 2.88 7.02 12.66
C TYR A 48 3.05 6.18 11.40
N TRP A 49 4.25 6.18 10.84
CA TRP A 49 4.53 5.56 9.55
C TRP A 49 5.71 4.62 9.63
N ALA A 50 5.62 3.49 8.93
CA ALA A 50 6.68 2.55 8.71
C ALA A 50 6.68 2.07 7.25
N GLY A 51 7.87 1.88 6.71
CA GLY A 51 8.08 1.26 5.40
C GLY A 51 8.70 2.17 4.34
N PRO A 52 8.59 1.79 3.05
CA PRO A 52 7.90 0.59 2.58
C PRO A 52 8.56 -0.69 3.13
N VAL A 53 7.73 -1.65 3.53
CA VAL A 53 8.12 -2.98 4.02
C VAL A 53 7.59 -4.07 3.09
N LEU A 54 8.35 -5.15 2.93
CA LEU A 54 7.92 -6.32 2.16
C LEU A 54 7.13 -7.25 3.09
N LEU A 55 5.84 -7.42 2.80
CA LEU A 55 4.93 -8.22 3.62
C LEU A 55 4.33 -9.37 2.83
N PRO A 56 4.17 -10.56 3.42
CA PRO A 56 3.37 -11.63 2.82
C PRO A 56 1.95 -11.14 2.53
N LEU A 57 1.41 -11.48 1.35
CA LEU A 57 0.05 -11.07 0.97
C LEU A 57 -1.02 -11.58 1.95
N GLY A 58 -0.76 -12.72 2.61
CA GLY A 58 -1.66 -13.32 3.59
C GLY A 58 -1.70 -12.61 4.95
N GLU A 59 -0.77 -11.70 5.23
CA GLU A 59 -0.82 -10.85 6.44
C GLU A 59 -1.72 -9.61 6.25
N LEU A 60 -2.19 -9.36 5.02
CA LEU A 60 -2.97 -8.17 4.66
C LEU A 60 -4.45 -8.50 4.45
N GLU A 61 -5.32 -7.74 5.09
CA GLU A 61 -6.78 -7.86 4.97
C GLU A 61 -7.32 -6.79 4.02
N ARG A 62 -8.01 -7.22 2.95
CA ARG A 62 -8.74 -6.28 2.08
C ARG A 62 -9.92 -5.68 2.83
N CYS A 63 -10.16 -4.38 2.67
CA CYS A 63 -11.41 -3.73 3.07
C CYS A 63 -12.34 -3.46 1.88
N CYS A 64 -11.85 -3.65 0.65
CA CYS A 64 -12.59 -3.42 -0.58
C CYS A 64 -12.60 -4.69 -1.45
N GLY A 65 -13.77 -5.00 -2.02
CA GLY A 65 -13.98 -6.22 -2.80
C GLY A 65 -15.43 -6.44 -3.24
N PRO A 66 -15.69 -7.45 -4.07
CA PRO A 66 -17.03 -7.82 -4.49
C PRO A 66 -17.82 -8.60 -3.44
N GLU A 67 -17.12 -9.14 -2.45
CA GLU A 67 -17.71 -9.96 -1.41
C GLU A 67 -18.68 -9.12 -0.53
N PRO A 68 -19.83 -9.68 -0.12
CA PRO A 68 -20.87 -8.94 0.59
C PRO A 68 -20.45 -8.41 1.96
N GLU A 69 -19.42 -9.00 2.58
CA GLU A 69 -18.87 -8.62 3.88
C GLU A 69 -17.85 -7.47 3.83
N MET A 70 -17.44 -7.03 2.63
CA MET A 70 -16.44 -5.97 2.47
C MET A 70 -16.99 -4.61 2.97
N GLU A 71 -16.17 -3.88 3.73
CA GLU A 71 -16.47 -2.51 4.19
C GLU A 71 -16.81 -1.60 2.99
N PHE A 72 -16.03 -1.72 1.91
CA PHE A 72 -16.24 -1.02 0.65
C PHE A 72 -16.55 -2.01 -0.48
N ARG A 73 -17.84 -2.23 -0.71
CA ARG A 73 -18.28 -3.15 -1.74
C ARG A 73 -18.09 -2.57 -3.14
N ASN A 74 -17.45 -3.33 -4.03
CA ASN A 74 -17.31 -3.02 -5.45
C ASN A 74 -18.16 -3.99 -6.29
N PRO A 75 -18.87 -3.56 -7.34
CA PRO A 75 -19.56 -4.49 -8.24
C PRO A 75 -18.59 -5.52 -8.85
N LEU A 76 -18.98 -6.80 -8.89
CA LEU A 76 -18.11 -7.90 -9.32
C LEU A 76 -17.47 -7.67 -10.70
N ASP A 77 -18.24 -7.17 -11.66
CA ASP A 77 -17.74 -6.93 -13.02
C ASP A 77 -16.71 -5.79 -13.05
N SER A 78 -16.97 -4.70 -12.31
CA SER A 78 -16.04 -3.57 -12.19
C SER A 78 -14.76 -3.98 -11.47
N TRP A 79 -14.88 -4.76 -10.41
CA TRP A 79 -13.75 -5.31 -9.67
C TRP A 79 -12.87 -6.17 -10.58
N ASN A 80 -13.47 -7.13 -11.29
CA ASN A 80 -12.73 -8.05 -12.15
C ASN A 80 -12.09 -7.35 -13.34
N ALA A 81 -12.77 -6.37 -13.95
CA ALA A 81 -12.21 -5.58 -15.05
C ALA A 81 -10.94 -4.84 -14.59
N HIS A 82 -11.01 -4.14 -13.45
CA HIS A 82 -9.88 -3.37 -12.96
C HIS A 82 -8.73 -4.25 -12.47
N VAL A 83 -9.03 -5.38 -11.80
CA VAL A 83 -8.00 -6.36 -11.45
C VAL A 83 -7.31 -6.90 -12.70
N ALA A 84 -8.05 -7.21 -13.76
CA ALA A 84 -7.46 -7.73 -15.00
C ALA A 84 -6.51 -6.72 -15.69
N GLU A 85 -6.86 -5.43 -15.68
CA GLU A 85 -5.98 -4.36 -16.15
C GLU A 85 -4.66 -4.32 -15.37
N LEU A 86 -4.74 -4.41 -14.03
CA LEU A 86 -3.58 -4.44 -13.15
C LEU A 86 -2.73 -5.69 -13.35
N GLU A 87 -3.35 -6.86 -13.50
CA GLU A 87 -2.64 -8.10 -13.80
C GLU A 87 -1.85 -8.02 -15.11
N ALA A 88 -2.37 -7.34 -16.14
CA ALA A 88 -1.68 -7.17 -17.42
C ALA A 88 -0.39 -6.34 -17.25
N VAL A 89 -0.48 -5.16 -16.64
CA VAL A 89 0.70 -4.29 -16.44
C VAL A 89 1.70 -4.87 -15.44
N LEU A 90 1.25 -5.66 -14.46
CA LEU A 90 2.14 -6.38 -13.55
C LEU A 90 2.98 -7.43 -14.29
N ARG A 91 2.39 -8.16 -15.24
CA ARG A 91 3.13 -9.13 -16.09
C ARG A 91 4.15 -8.45 -17.01
N GLU A 92 3.93 -7.19 -17.35
CA GLU A 92 4.87 -6.36 -18.11
C GLU A 92 6.01 -5.79 -17.26
N GLY A 93 6.02 -6.04 -15.94
CA GLY A 93 7.07 -5.60 -15.03
C GLY A 93 6.86 -4.20 -14.46
N TRP A 94 5.61 -3.72 -14.39
CA TRP A 94 5.30 -2.45 -13.76
C TRP A 94 5.77 -2.40 -12.30
N ALA A 95 6.64 -1.44 -11.98
CA ALA A 95 7.04 -1.13 -10.62
C ALA A 95 5.87 -0.42 -9.90
N TYR A 96 4.97 -1.22 -9.35
CA TYR A 96 3.75 -0.75 -8.70
C TYR A 96 4.06 0.05 -7.41
N PRO A 97 3.27 1.09 -7.10
CA PRO A 97 3.39 1.78 -5.82
C PRO A 97 3.13 0.82 -4.66
N PRO A 98 3.79 0.99 -3.50
CA PRO A 98 3.42 0.26 -2.30
C PRO A 98 1.91 0.34 -2.00
N LEU A 99 1.37 -0.71 -1.41
CA LEU A 99 0.05 -0.65 -0.79
C LEU A 99 0.12 0.27 0.43
N ILE A 100 -1.02 0.82 0.85
CA ILE A 100 -1.09 1.60 2.10
C ILE A 100 -2.04 0.85 3.04
N ALA A 101 -1.49 0.37 4.15
CA ALA A 101 -2.23 -0.43 5.13
C ALA A 101 -2.23 0.25 6.50
N GLN A 102 -3.36 0.15 7.20
CA GLN A 102 -3.50 0.59 8.58
C GLN A 102 -3.24 -0.58 9.52
N ALA A 103 -2.36 -0.38 10.49
CA ALA A 103 -2.29 -1.21 11.70
C ALA A 103 -3.47 -0.86 12.61
N VAL A 104 -4.29 -1.85 12.93
CA VAL A 104 -5.41 -1.73 13.86
C VAL A 104 -5.71 -3.10 14.45
N ASP A 105 -5.87 -3.19 15.77
CA ASP A 105 -6.19 -4.43 16.50
C ASP A 105 -5.27 -5.62 16.15
N GLY A 106 -3.98 -5.34 15.94
CA GLY A 106 -2.97 -6.36 15.60
C GLY A 106 -3.07 -6.90 14.17
N LYS A 107 -3.87 -6.27 13.31
CA LYS A 107 -4.08 -6.63 11.91
C LYS A 107 -3.66 -5.50 10.97
N LEU A 108 -3.48 -5.83 9.69
CA LEU A 108 -3.21 -4.88 8.63
C LEU A 108 -4.37 -4.78 7.65
N SER A 109 -5.14 -3.69 7.73
CA SER A 109 -6.22 -3.41 6.79
C SER A 109 -5.71 -2.57 5.61
N ILE A 110 -5.86 -3.06 4.37
CA ILE A 110 -5.44 -2.33 3.16
C ILE A 110 -6.40 -1.16 2.92
N ARG A 111 -5.94 0.08 3.16
CA ARG A 111 -6.74 1.29 2.94
C ARG A 111 -6.54 1.89 1.55
N ASP A 112 -5.46 1.53 0.86
CA ASP A 112 -5.26 1.83 -0.56
C ASP A 112 -4.51 0.68 -1.27
N GLY A 113 -5.01 0.30 -2.45
CA GLY A 113 -4.42 -0.77 -3.27
C GLY A 113 -5.07 -2.15 -3.16
N ASN A 114 -6.33 -2.25 -2.73
CA ASN A 114 -7.08 -3.52 -2.66
C ASN A 114 -7.12 -4.31 -4.00
N HIS A 115 -7.31 -3.63 -5.14
CA HIS A 115 -7.25 -4.29 -6.46
C HIS A 115 -5.82 -4.72 -6.83
N ARG A 116 -4.81 -3.94 -6.45
CA ARG A 116 -3.38 -4.29 -6.64
C ARG A 116 -3.03 -5.54 -5.86
N HIS A 117 -3.48 -5.66 -4.61
CA HIS A 117 -3.33 -6.86 -3.79
C HIS A 117 -3.92 -8.10 -4.47
N GLU A 118 -5.15 -8.01 -4.97
CA GLU A 118 -5.79 -9.13 -5.67
C GLU A 118 -5.07 -9.50 -6.98
N ALA A 119 -4.64 -8.50 -7.76
CA ALA A 119 -3.87 -8.73 -8.98
C ALA A 119 -2.52 -9.41 -8.70
N LEU A 120 -1.82 -9.00 -7.64
CA LEU A 120 -0.58 -9.64 -7.17
C LEU A 120 -0.84 -11.10 -6.75
N ARG A 121 -1.93 -11.35 -6.01
CA ARG A 121 -2.32 -12.70 -5.62
C ARG A 121 -2.60 -13.60 -6.84
N ARG A 122 -3.33 -13.09 -7.84
CA ARG A 122 -3.68 -13.84 -9.07
C ARG A 122 -2.47 -14.07 -9.99
N THR A 123 -1.48 -13.19 -9.95
CA THR A 123 -0.22 -13.34 -10.69
C THR A 123 0.80 -14.22 -9.97
N GLY A 124 0.48 -14.71 -8.78
CA GLY A 124 1.31 -15.68 -8.03
C GLY A 124 2.39 -15.04 -7.15
N ALA A 125 2.33 -13.73 -6.90
CA ALA A 125 3.21 -13.11 -5.92
C ALA A 125 2.90 -13.65 -4.51
N SER A 126 3.93 -13.84 -3.69
CA SER A 126 3.79 -14.23 -2.28
C SER A 126 3.77 -13.05 -1.33
N SER A 127 4.37 -11.93 -1.74
CA SER A 127 4.60 -10.74 -0.93
C SER A 127 4.43 -9.47 -1.74
N CYS A 128 4.23 -8.33 -1.07
CA CYS A 128 4.15 -7.03 -1.69
C CYS A 128 4.77 -5.93 -0.84
N TRP A 129 5.19 -4.85 -1.49
CA TRP A 129 5.62 -3.63 -0.82
C TRP A 129 4.43 -2.90 -0.22
N THR A 130 4.54 -2.52 1.05
CA THR A 130 3.46 -1.89 1.81
C THR A 130 4.02 -0.78 2.71
N ILE A 131 3.36 0.37 2.73
CA ILE A 131 3.53 1.40 3.75
C ILE A 131 2.48 1.15 4.83
N VAL A 132 2.94 0.99 6.07
CA VAL A 132 2.07 0.74 7.21
C VAL A 132 1.95 2.03 8.02
N TRP A 133 0.73 2.33 8.47
CA TRP A 133 0.48 3.45 9.35
C TRP A 133 -0.35 3.07 10.57
N GLY A 134 -0.13 3.78 11.67
CA GLY A 134 -0.82 3.61 12.95
C GLY A 134 -1.30 4.94 13.52
N SER A 135 -2.28 4.89 14.43
CA SER A 135 -2.86 6.10 15.05
C SER A 135 -2.34 6.37 16.45
N GLU A 136 -2.00 5.31 17.18
CA GLU A 136 -1.77 5.40 18.62
C GLU A 136 -0.31 5.73 18.92
N SER A 137 0.61 4.92 18.40
CA SER A 137 2.03 5.11 18.65
C SER A 137 2.92 4.46 17.57
N ARG A 138 4.23 4.70 17.65
CA ARG A 138 5.20 4.04 16.74
C ARG A 138 5.41 2.58 17.13
N GLU A 139 5.23 2.24 18.41
CA GLU A 139 5.35 0.88 18.95
C GLU A 139 4.31 -0.07 18.36
N GLU A 140 3.12 0.43 18.00
CA GLU A 140 2.09 -0.31 17.26
C GLU A 140 2.63 -0.93 15.96
N LEU A 141 3.61 -0.27 15.32
CA LEU A 141 4.18 -0.68 14.04
C LEU A 141 5.35 -1.66 14.17
N ALA A 142 5.84 -1.89 15.39
CA ALA A 142 7.00 -2.75 15.64
C ALA A 142 6.93 -4.16 15.02
N PRO A 143 5.76 -4.84 14.95
CA PRO A 143 5.68 -6.19 14.36
C PRO A 143 6.04 -6.25 12.86
N TRP A 144 5.89 -5.14 12.15
CA TRP A 144 6.11 -5.06 10.70
C TRP A 144 7.32 -4.22 10.33
N ALA A 145 7.86 -3.43 11.27
CA ALA A 145 9.09 -2.68 11.07
C ALA A 145 10.29 -3.61 10.77
N GLY A 146 11.27 -3.09 10.03
CA GLY A 146 12.53 -3.80 9.74
C GLY A 146 12.55 -4.63 8.47
N ARG A 147 11.39 -4.91 7.85
CA ARG A 147 11.29 -5.71 6.61
C ARG A 147 11.52 -4.88 5.33
N GLY A 148 12.55 -4.03 5.33
CA GLY A 148 12.82 -3.04 4.29
C GLY A 148 13.52 -3.60 3.04
N LEU A 149 13.86 -2.71 2.10
CA LEU A 149 14.57 -3.06 0.85
C LEU A 149 15.90 -3.78 1.08
N ASP A 150 16.62 -3.47 2.16
CA ASP A 150 17.94 -4.04 2.44
C ASP A 150 17.89 -5.53 2.82
N GLU A 151 16.75 -6.04 3.33
CA GLU A 151 16.59 -7.47 3.66
C GLU A 151 16.05 -8.31 2.49
N ALA A 152 15.35 -7.68 1.53
CA ALA A 152 14.81 -8.36 0.35
C ALA A 152 15.89 -8.74 -0.67
N ALA A 153 17.05 -8.08 -0.65
CA ALA A 153 18.19 -8.39 -1.53
C ALA A 153 19.00 -9.63 -1.09
N GLY A 154 18.66 -10.22 0.06
CA GLY A 154 19.33 -11.39 0.64
C GLY A 154 18.60 -12.73 0.48
N GLN A 155 17.52 -12.79 -0.31
CA GLN A 155 16.71 -14.00 -0.56
C GLN A 155 16.76 -14.44 -2.01
#